data_AF-A0A0D2ZZ94-F1
#
_entry.id   AF-A0A0D2ZZ94-F1
#
_cell.length_a   1.000
_cell.length_b   1.000
_cell.length_c   1.000
_cell.angle_alpha   90.00
_cell.angle_beta   90.00
_cell.angle_gamma   90.00
#
_symmetry.space_group_name_H-M   'P 1'
#
loop_
_entity.id
_entity.type
_entity.pdbx_description
1 polymer ?
#
loop_
_entity_poly.entity_id
_entity_poly.type
_entity_poly.pdbx_seq_one_letter_code
_entity_poly.pdbx_strand_id
1 'polypeptide(L)'
;MIDQYISAELPDRDVDPEGFALVDRHMIHGPCGKRRPTSPCMDKGECTKAYPKPLSDHSHIDKSGFVRYRRRSNPKHLVLKSNIEIGN
;
A
#
# COMPACT_ATOMS: atom_id res chain seq x y z
N MET A 1 9.42 18.06 -3.20
CA MET A 1 8.91 18.83 -2.05
C MET A 1 7.40 18.57 -1.89
N ILE A 2 7.02 17.31 -1.64
CA ILE A 2 5.64 16.85 -1.37
C ILE A 2 5.66 16.03 -0.09
N ASP A 3 6.64 15.13 0.02
CA ASP A 3 6.86 14.26 1.18
C ASP A 3 7.13 14.99 2.52
N GLN A 4 7.34 16.31 2.50
CA GLN A 4 7.49 17.14 3.71
C GLN A 4 6.15 17.51 4.34
N TYR A 5 5.07 17.53 3.53
CA TYR A 5 3.75 17.97 3.95
C TYR A 5 2.77 16.81 4.05
N ILE A 6 2.95 15.78 3.22
CA ILE A 6 2.08 14.60 3.21
C ILE A 6 2.92 13.33 3.23
N SER A 7 2.42 12.31 3.92
CA SER A 7 2.96 10.95 3.89
C SER A 7 1.80 9.97 3.69
N ALA A 8 2.00 9.00 2.81
CA ALA A 8 1.12 7.86 2.65
C ALA A 8 1.79 6.56 3.12
N GLU A 9 2.94 6.67 3.81
CA GLU A 9 3.62 5.51 4.39
C GLU A 9 2.84 4.97 5.59
N LEU A 10 3.01 3.67 5.86
CA LEU A 10 2.40 3.03 7.02
C LEU A 10 3.02 3.63 8.29
N PRO A 11 2.22 4.02 9.32
CA PRO A 11 2.78 4.46 10.60
C PRO A 11 3.70 3.40 11.21
N ASP A 12 4.66 3.79 12.03
CA ASP A 12 5.51 2.81 12.72
C ASP A 12 4.71 2.17 13.87
N ARG A 13 4.64 0.84 13.89
CA ARG A 13 3.83 0.09 14.87
C ARG A 13 4.28 0.29 16.31
N ASP A 14 5.56 0.57 16.55
CA ASP A 14 6.12 0.73 17.89
C ASP A 14 5.99 2.19 18.37
N VAL A 15 5.89 3.16 17.46
CA VAL A 15 5.75 4.60 17.77
C VAL A 15 4.29 5.05 17.79
N ASP A 16 3.48 4.58 16.84
CA ASP A 16 2.05 4.91 16.69
C ASP A 16 1.23 3.63 16.41
N PRO A 17 0.97 2.82 17.44
CA PRO A 17 0.24 1.56 17.30
C PRO A 17 -1.23 1.76 16.90
N GLU A 18 -1.85 2.85 17.34
CA GLU A 18 -3.25 3.15 17.02
C GLU A 18 -3.40 3.56 15.55
N GLY A 19 -2.56 4.47 15.07
CA GLY A 19 -2.50 4.86 13.66
C GLY A 19 -2.18 3.66 12.77
N PHE A 20 -1.22 2.82 13.15
CA PHE A 20 -0.93 1.58 12.43
C PHE A 20 -2.17 0.68 12.33
N ALA A 21 -2.87 0.44 13.44
CA ALA A 21 -4.06 -0.42 13.47
C ALA A 21 -5.21 0.13 12.59
N LEU A 22 -5.41 1.44 12.60
CA LEU A 22 -6.42 2.09 11.76
C LEU A 22 -6.08 2.01 10.27
N VAL A 23 -4.83 2.30 9.90
CA VAL A 23 -4.36 2.21 8.51
C VAL A 23 -4.40 0.75 8.03
N ASP A 24 -3.92 -0.20 8.82
CA ASP A 24 -4.01 -1.63 8.50
C ASP A 24 -5.47 -2.02 8.25
N ARG A 25 -6.39 -1.70 9.17
CA ARG A 25 -7.78 -2.13 9.06
C ARG A 25 -8.51 -1.52 7.86
N HIS A 26 -8.27 -0.25 7.54
CA HIS A 26 -9.15 0.50 6.61
C HIS A 26 -8.50 0.93 5.30
N MET A 27 -7.17 1.06 5.26
CA MET A 27 -6.46 1.69 4.13
C MET A 27 -5.57 0.73 3.37
N ILE A 28 -5.20 -0.41 3.96
CA ILE A 28 -4.37 -1.40 3.25
C ILE A 28 -5.23 -2.27 2.34
N HIS A 29 -4.79 -2.36 1.09
CA HIS A 29 -5.37 -3.26 0.13
C HIS A 29 -5.19 -4.71 0.59
N GLY A 30 -6.28 -5.48 0.60
CA GLY A 30 -6.23 -6.90 0.92
C GLY A 30 -5.44 -7.71 -0.12
N PRO A 31 -5.18 -8.99 0.16
CA PRO A 31 -4.49 -9.85 -0.79
C PRO A 31 -5.33 -9.96 -2.08
N CYS A 32 -4.66 -9.87 -3.21
CA CYS A 32 -5.26 -10.02 -4.54
C CYS A 32 -4.24 -10.69 -5.49
N GLY A 33 -4.58 -10.77 -6.77
CA GLY A 33 -3.74 -11.42 -7.76
C GLY A 33 -3.71 -12.93 -7.56
N LYS A 34 -2.56 -13.54 -7.86
CA LYS A 34 -2.34 -14.99 -7.70
C LYS A 34 -2.58 -15.48 -6.27
N ARG A 35 -2.35 -14.61 -5.27
CA ARG A 35 -2.54 -14.94 -3.85
C ARG A 35 -4.01 -15.02 -3.45
N ARG A 36 -4.89 -14.25 -4.12
CA ARG A 36 -6.34 -14.31 -3.91
C ARG A 36 -7.10 -13.87 -5.18
N PRO A 37 -7.31 -14.79 -6.13
CA PRO A 37 -7.98 -14.49 -7.39
C PRO A 37 -9.46 -14.13 -7.23
N THR A 38 -10.06 -14.48 -6.10
CA THR A 38 -11.48 -14.24 -5.77
C THR A 38 -11.74 -12.85 -5.18
N SER A 39 -10.72 -12.02 -5.01
CA SER A 39 -10.90 -10.66 -4.48
C SER A 39 -11.74 -9.80 -5.43
N PRO A 40 -12.64 -8.92 -4.93
CA PRO A 40 -13.55 -8.13 -5.77
C PRO A 40 -12.85 -7.20 -6.78
N CYS A 41 -11.59 -6.86 -6.54
CA CYS A 41 -10.79 -6.04 -7.44
C CYS A 41 -10.23 -6.80 -8.65
N MET A 42 -10.40 -8.12 -8.71
CA MET A 42 -9.86 -8.99 -9.75
C MET A 42 -10.77 -9.03 -10.97
N ASP A 43 -10.20 -8.84 -12.16
CA ASP A 43 -10.86 -9.08 -13.45
C ASP A 43 -9.84 -9.73 -14.41
N LYS A 44 -10.28 -10.75 -15.16
CA LYS A 44 -9.44 -11.50 -16.12
C LYS A 44 -8.07 -11.96 -15.57
N GLY A 45 -8.00 -12.27 -14.27
CA GLY A 45 -6.78 -12.71 -13.60
C GLY A 45 -5.84 -11.59 -13.14
N GLU A 46 -6.20 -10.33 -13.36
CA GLU A 46 -5.42 -9.15 -12.96
C GLU A 46 -6.17 -8.29 -11.95
N CYS A 47 -5.42 -7.59 -11.10
CA CYS A 47 -6.03 -6.60 -10.21
C CYS A 47 -6.32 -5.33 -11.02
N THR A 48 -7.61 -4.97 -11.16
CA THR A 48 -8.07 -3.77 -11.89
C THR A 48 -7.52 -2.46 -11.31
N LYS A 49 -7.01 -2.49 -10.07
CA LYS A 49 -6.39 -1.35 -9.38
C LYS A 49 -4.86 -1.37 -9.43
N ALA A 50 -4.26 -2.35 -10.11
CA ALA A 50 -2.81 -2.53 -10.27
C ALA A 50 -2.07 -2.62 -8.91
N TYR A 51 -2.53 -3.51 -8.03
CA TYR A 51 -1.80 -3.87 -6.81
C TYR A 51 -0.94 -5.12 -7.02
N PRO A 52 0.23 -5.20 -6.34
CA PRO A 52 0.82 -4.16 -5.49
C PRO A 52 1.35 -2.98 -6.33
N LYS A 53 1.29 -1.77 -5.78
CA LYS A 53 1.82 -0.57 -6.45
C LYS A 53 3.36 -0.63 -6.52
N PRO A 54 3.99 -0.06 -7.57
CA PRO A 54 5.44 -0.02 -7.66
C PRO A 54 6.05 0.76 -6.49
N LEU A 55 7.26 0.39 -6.10
CA LEU A 55 8.04 1.15 -5.11
C LEU A 55 8.41 2.53 -5.66
N SER A 56 8.54 3.51 -4.77
CA SER A 56 8.93 4.87 -5.12
C SER A 56 9.59 5.56 -3.94
N ASP A 57 10.75 6.18 -4.14
CA ASP A 57 11.46 6.85 -3.04
C ASP A 57 10.89 8.24 -2.71
N HIS A 58 10.08 8.81 -3.60
CA HIS A 58 9.53 10.16 -3.46
C HIS A 58 8.13 10.28 -4.04
N SER A 59 7.26 11.06 -3.38
CA SER A 59 5.97 11.40 -3.95
C SER A 59 6.14 12.35 -5.13
N HIS A 60 5.54 12.02 -6.26
CA HIS A 60 5.60 12.81 -7.49
C HIS A 60 4.31 12.67 -8.30
N ILE A 61 4.04 13.66 -9.15
CA ILE A 61 2.94 13.60 -10.12
C ILE A 61 3.51 13.04 -11.42
N ASP A 62 2.91 11.97 -11.95
CA ASP A 62 3.37 11.39 -13.21
C ASP A 62 2.91 12.20 -14.43
N LYS A 63 3.39 11.82 -15.62
CA LYS A 63 3.08 12.53 -16.87
C LYS A 63 1.58 12.55 -17.20
N SER A 64 0.80 11.67 -16.57
CA SER A 64 -0.65 11.58 -16.73
C SER A 64 -1.41 12.39 -15.67
N GLY A 65 -0.71 13.11 -14.79
CA GLY A 65 -1.30 13.92 -13.74
C GLY A 65 -1.68 13.15 -12.48
N PHE A 66 -1.32 11.86 -12.37
CA PHE A 66 -1.63 11.06 -11.18
C PHE A 66 -0.53 11.18 -10.14
N VAL A 67 -0.94 11.31 -8.87
CA VAL A 67 0.00 11.28 -7.74
C VAL A 67 0.46 9.85 -7.52
N ARG A 68 1.77 9.65 -7.58
CA ARG A 68 2.46 8.45 -7.09
C ARG A 68 3.09 8.80 -5.76
N TYR A 69 2.58 8.18 -4.70
CA TYR A 69 3.11 8.39 -3.36
C TYR A 69 4.41 7.63 -3.12
N ARG A 70 5.22 8.15 -2.20
CA ARG A 70 6.40 7.47 -1.68
C ARG A 70 6.02 6.13 -1.06
N ARG A 71 6.70 5.07 -1.49
CA ARG A 71 6.55 3.67 -1.08
C ARG A 71 7.94 3.01 -1.08
N ARG A 72 8.65 3.15 0.04
CA ARG A 72 10.01 2.61 0.20
C ARG A 72 9.97 1.12 0.55
N SER A 73 10.97 0.37 0.10
CA SER A 73 11.16 -1.01 0.54
C SER A 73 11.61 -0.99 2.00
N ASN A 74 10.68 -1.21 2.93
CA ASN A 74 10.95 -1.30 4.35
C ASN A 74 10.24 -2.53 4.93
N PRO A 75 10.97 -3.51 5.50
CA PRO A 75 10.37 -4.71 6.10
C PRO A 75 9.44 -4.37 7.28
N LYS A 76 9.55 -3.18 7.89
CA LYS A 76 8.61 -2.72 8.91
C LYS A 76 7.26 -2.25 8.36
N HIS A 77 7.13 -2.02 7.05
CA HIS A 77 5.90 -1.55 6.40
C HIS A 77 5.06 -2.71 5.84
N LEU A 78 5.07 -3.85 6.53
CA LEU A 78 4.30 -5.03 6.19
C LEU A 78 3.12 -5.18 7.15
N VAL A 79 1.96 -5.53 6.61
CA VAL A 79 0.81 -5.97 7.39
C VAL A 79 0.47 -7.41 7.07
N LEU A 80 -0.09 -8.13 8.04
CA LEU A 80 -0.55 -9.49 7.87
C LEU A 80 -2.06 -9.49 7.60
N LYS A 81 -2.47 -9.89 6.39
CA LYS A 81 -3.88 -10.04 6.02
C LYS A 81 -4.14 -11.45 5.55
N SER A 82 -5.04 -12.18 6.21
CA SER A 82 -5.38 -13.57 5.84
C SER A 82 -4.14 -14.47 5.71
N ASN A 83 -3.21 -14.36 6.67
CA ASN A 83 -1.91 -15.07 6.69
C ASN A 83 -0.97 -14.76 5.52
N ILE A 84 -1.18 -13.63 4.85
CA ILE A 84 -0.33 -13.16 3.75
C ILE A 84 0.28 -11.81 4.17
N GLU A 85 1.59 -11.70 4.05
CA GLU A 85 2.30 -10.43 4.23
C GLU A 85 2.09 -9.53 3.01
N ILE A 86 1.61 -8.31 3.28
CA ILE A 86 1.31 -7.30 2.28
C ILE A 86 2.04 -6.04 2.68
N GLY A 87 2.88 -5.52 1.79
CA GLY A 87 3.41 -4.18 1.94
C GLY A 87 2.34 -3.14 1.60
N ASN A 88 2.31 -2.03 2.33
CA ASN A 88 1.70 -0.79 1.83
C ASN A 88 2.28 -0.49 0.46
#